data_AF-A0A1I2PFM4-F1
#
_entry.id   AF-A0A1I2PFM4-F1
#
_cell.length_a   1.000
_cell.length_b   1.000
_cell.length_c   1.000
_cell.angle_alpha   90.00
_cell.angle_beta   90.00
_cell.angle_gamma   90.00
#
_symmetry.space_group_name_H-M   'P 1'
#
loop_
_entity.id
_entity.type
_entity.pdbx_description
1 polymer ?
#
loop_
_entity_poly.entity_id
_entity_poly.type
_entity_poly.pdbx_seq_one_letter_code
_entity_poly.pdbx_strand_id
1 'polypeptide(L)' 'MKKTKKRKRIQLDGQHRRMIAGALGCSDSTVWNALAYRSDSETAQRVRSMALKEYGGVETYDIVFVNE' A
#
# COMPACT_ATOMS: atom_id res chain seq x y z
N MET A 1 -17.72 9.17 -21.72
CA MET A 1 -18.09 8.81 -20.33
C MET A 1 -16.81 8.48 -19.57
N LYS A 2 -16.47 9.17 -18.47
CA LYS A 2 -15.27 8.83 -17.67
C LYS A 2 -15.54 7.50 -16.95
N LYS A 3 -14.70 6.49 -17.13
CA LYS A 3 -14.81 5.21 -16.41
C LYS A 3 -14.12 5.35 -15.05
N THR A 4 -14.76 4.88 -13.99
CA THR A 4 -14.18 4.82 -12.64
C THR A 4 -13.82 3.38 -12.28
N LYS A 5 -12.60 3.16 -11.80
CA LYS A 5 -12.14 1.87 -11.30
C LYS A 5 -11.89 1.94 -9.79
N LYS A 6 -12.42 0.98 -9.05
CA LYS A 6 -12.09 0.80 -7.62
C LYS A 6 -10.75 0.09 -7.51
N ARG A 7 -9.83 0.63 -6.71
CA ARG A 7 -8.52 0.03 -6.46
C ARG A 7 -8.32 -0.17 -4.96
N LYS A 8 -8.03 -1.40 -4.55
CA LYS A 8 -7.66 -1.71 -3.16
C LYS A 8 -6.38 -0.99 -2.77
N ARG A 9 -6.33 -0.49 -1.54
CA ARG A 9 -5.13 0.01 -0.88
C ARG A 9 -5.21 -0.16 0.62
N ILE A 10 -4.06 -0.11 1.28
CA ILE A 10 -3.95 0.03 2.73
C ILE A 10 -3.62 1.49 3.02
N GLN A 11 -4.45 2.14 3.82
CA GLN A 11 -4.18 3.48 4.33
C GLN A 11 -3.34 3.35 5.61
N LEU A 12 -2.20 4.03 5.62
CA LEU A 12 -1.25 4.04 6.71
C LEU A 12 -0.56 5.39 6.79
N ASP A 13 -0.30 5.87 8.01
CA ASP A 13 0.43 7.11 8.27
C ASP A 13 1.86 7.07 7.70
N GLY A 14 2.39 8.24 7.32
CA GLY A 14 3.73 8.37 6.75
C GLY A 14 4.86 7.93 7.68
N GLN A 15 4.72 8.10 9.00
CA GLN A 15 5.71 7.65 9.97
C GLN A 15 5.80 6.12 10.01
N HIS A 16 4.66 5.43 10.10
CA HIS A 16 4.62 3.97 10.09
C HIS A 16 5.14 3.37 8.78
N ARG A 17 4.91 4.03 7.64
CA ARG A 17 5.52 3.59 6.36
C ARG A 17 7.04 3.58 6.42
N ARG A 18 7.66 4.62 6.99
CA ARG A 18 9.12 4.70 7.16
C ARG A 18 9.65 3.66 8.13
N MET A 19 8.90 3.36 9.20
CA MET A 19 9.25 2.29 10.13
C MET A 19 9.25 0.92 9.45
N ILE A 20 8.22 0.61 8.64
CA ILE A 20 8.17 -0.64 7.86
C ILE A 20 9.32 -0.70 6.83
N ALA A 21 9.59 0.41 6.15
CA ALA A 21 10.71 0.51 5.20
C ALA A 21 12.05 0.17 5.87
N GLY A 22 12.31 0.76 7.04
CA GLY A 22 13.49 0.50 7.86
C GLY A 22 13.56 -0.94 8.37
N ALA A 23 12.45 -1.50 8.86
CA ALA A 23 12.38 -2.86 9.36
C ALA A 23 12.64 -3.92 8.28
N LEU A 24 12.23 -3.65 7.04
CA LEU A 24 12.38 -4.58 5.90
C LEU A 24 13.59 -4.27 5.02
N GLY A 25 14.35 -3.19 5.31
CA GLY A 25 15.49 -2.76 4.50
C GLY A 25 15.11 -2.40 3.06
N CYS A 26 13.91 -1.86 2.83
CA CYS A 26 13.41 -1.52 1.50
C CYS A 26 13.09 -0.02 1.37
N SER A 27 12.99 0.46 0.13
CA SER A 27 12.68 1.87 -0.15
C SER A 27 11.24 2.22 0.19
N ASP A 28 10.96 3.48 0.54
CA ASP A 28 9.60 3.99 0.79
C ASP A 28 8.67 3.75 -0.41
N SER A 29 9.19 3.88 -1.64
CA SER A 29 8.47 3.56 -2.88
C SER A 29 7.99 2.10 -2.94
N THR A 30 8.79 1.16 -2.41
CA THR A 30 8.43 -0.26 -2.34
C THR A 30 7.26 -0.46 -1.37
N VAL A 31 7.34 0.18 -0.19
CA VAL A 31 6.26 0.17 0.79
C VAL A 31 4.99 0.77 0.18
N TRP A 32 5.09 1.92 -0.48
CA TRP A 32 3.94 2.57 -1.12
C TRP A 32 3.30 1.71 -2.20
N ASN A 33 4.10 1.08 -3.06
CA ASN A 33 3.61 0.16 -4.08
C ASN A 33 2.92 -1.07 -3.48
N ALA A 34 3.49 -1.62 -2.40
CA ALA A 34 2.89 -2.75 -1.69
C ALA A 34 1.54 -2.37 -1.06
N LEU A 35 1.46 -1.23 -0.37
CA LEU A 35 0.23 -0.71 0.23
C LEU A 35 -0.83 -0.39 -0.82
N ALA A 36 -0.44 0.03 -2.03
CA ALA A 36 -1.34 0.31 -3.13
C ALA A 36 -1.72 -0.92 -3.97
N TYR A 37 -1.36 -2.14 -3.54
CA TYR A 37 -1.53 -3.38 -4.31
C TYR A 37 -1.03 -3.22 -5.76
N ARG A 38 0.14 -2.58 -5.94
CA ARG A 38 0.83 -2.41 -7.24
C ARG A 38 1.84 -3.52 -7.51
N SER A 39 2.22 -4.28 -6.49
CA SER A 39 3.20 -5.36 -6.55
C SER A 39 2.75 -6.52 -5.69
N ASP A 40 3.08 -7.75 -6.12
CA ASP A 40 2.81 -8.98 -5.39
C ASP A 40 4.08 -9.74 -4.97
N SER A 41 5.21 -9.05 -4.88
CA SER A 41 6.43 -9.66 -4.35
C SER A 41 6.26 -10.12 -2.89
N GLU A 42 7.12 -11.04 -2.44
CA GLU A 42 7.14 -11.48 -1.06
C GLU A 42 7.33 -10.30 -0.08
N THR A 43 8.22 -9.35 -0.43
CA THR A 43 8.39 -8.10 0.33
C THR A 43 7.08 -7.31 0.40
N ALA A 44 6.33 -7.21 -0.70
CA ALA A 44 5.05 -6.51 -0.70
C ALA A 44 3.99 -7.22 0.16
N GLN A 45 3.99 -8.55 0.22
CA GLN A 45 3.12 -9.31 1.12
C GLN A 45 3.51 -9.07 2.60
N ARG A 46 4.81 -9.08 2.92
CA ARG A 46 5.31 -8.75 4.27
C ARG A 46 4.93 -7.34 4.70
N VAL A 47 5.13 -6.34 3.83
CA VAL A 47 4.70 -4.95 4.10
C VAL A 47 3.21 -4.88 4.44
N ARG A 48 2.36 -5.52 3.62
CA ARG A 48 0.91 -5.54 3.84
C ARG A 48 0.56 -6.19 5.19
N SER A 49 1.20 -7.31 5.52
CA SER A 49 1.00 -7.98 6.81
C SER A 49 1.40 -7.12 8.01
N MET A 50 2.59 -6.50 7.97
CA MET A 50 3.05 -5.62 9.06
C MET A 50 2.13 -4.40 9.20
N ALA A 51 1.76 -3.78 8.08
CA ALA A 51 0.87 -2.61 8.09
C ALA A 51 -0.47 -2.91 8.78
N LEU A 52 -1.09 -4.06 8.48
CA LEU A 52 -2.38 -4.44 9.07
C LEU A 52 -2.27 -4.92 10.52
N LYS A 53 -1.25 -5.72 10.84
CA LYS A 53 -1.13 -6.38 12.16
C LYS A 53 -0.47 -5.50 13.22
N GLU A 54 0.57 -4.75 12.85
CA GLU A 54 1.43 -4.05 13.82
C GLU A 54 1.15 -2.54 13.86
N TYR A 55 0.81 -1.94 12.73
CA TYR A 55 0.71 -0.48 12.60
C TYR A 55 -0.73 0.05 12.41
N GLY A 56 -1.73 -0.82 12.56
CA GLY A 56 -3.15 -0.44 12.51
C GLY A 56 -3.62 0.09 11.16
N GLY A 57 -2.99 -0.33 10.06
CA GLY A 57 -3.39 0.04 8.72
C GLY A 57 -4.80 -0.42 8.39
N VAL A 58 -5.53 0.40 7.62
CA VAL A 58 -6.92 0.13 7.25
C VAL A 58 -7.01 -0.16 5.76
N GLU A 59 -7.62 -1.29 5.39
CA GLU A 59 -7.93 -1.58 3.99
C GLU A 59 -9.06 -0.67 3.50
N THR A 60 -8.81 0.01 2.39
CA THR A 60 -9.76 0.93 1.75
C THR A 60 -9.70 0.80 0.23
N TYR A 61 -10.61 1.48 -0.45
CA TYR A 61 -10.73 1.48 -1.90
C TYR A 61 -10.62 2.91 -2.42
N ASP A 62 -9.65 3.14 -3.30
CA ASP A 62 -9.56 4.38 -4.06
C ASP A 62 -10.43 4.30 -5.31
N ILE A 63 -11.06 5.42 -5.68
CA ILE A 63 -11.77 5.56 -6.95
C ILE A 63 -10.85 6.30 -7.91
N VAL A 64 -10.29 5.58 -8.88
CA VAL A 64 -9.45 6.17 -9.92
C VAL A 64 -10.24 6.38 -11.21
N PHE A 65 -10.11 7.56 -11.79
CA PHE A 65 -10.67 7.89 -13.09
C PHE A 65 -9.70 7.43 -14.18
N VAL A 66 -10.17 6.64 -15.13
CA VAL A 66 -9.39 6.23 -16.30
C VAL A 66 -9.97 6.90 -17.54
N ASN A 67 -9.12 7.60 -18.30
CA ASN A 67 -9.43 8.03 -19.65
C ASN A 67 -9.03 6.90 -20.60
N GLU A 68 -9.90 6.62 -21.57
CA GLU A 68 -9.64 5.72 -22.68
C GLU A 68 -8.85 6.45 -23.77
#